data_AF-A0A151QTV3-F1
#
_entry.id   AF-A0A151QTV3-F1
#
_cell.length_a   1.000
_cell.length_b   1.000
_cell.length_c   1.000
_cell.angle_alpha   90.00
_cell.angle_beta   90.00
_cell.angle_gamma   90.00
#
_symmetry.space_group_name_H-M   'P 1'
#
loop_
_entity.id
_entity.type
_entity.pdbx_description
1 polymer ?
#
loop_
_entity_poly.entity_id
_entity_poly.type
_entity_poly.pdbx_seq_one_letter_code
_entity_poly.pdbx_strand_id
1 'polypeptide(L)'
;MNRACTTEQEETVETLRVEYEAVQNQLKEDRNRLQAMVESQSHHSNPWWDLPIEDMSLDNLQHFKTSLENLKFNLVAAVQGKPLTSSVPPMPSSMVCPMPYTTVPPQQWC
;
A
#
# COMPACT_ATOMS: atom_id res chain seq x y z
N MET A 1 -9.16 42.66 33.05
CA MET A 1 -9.07 42.57 31.58
C MET A 1 -8.51 41.20 31.19
N ASN A 2 -9.09 40.10 31.69
CA ASN A 2 -8.46 38.75 31.63
C ASN A 2 -9.35 37.67 31.02
N ARG A 3 -10.59 38.00 30.62
CA ARG A 3 -11.59 37.01 30.18
C ARG A 3 -11.36 36.50 28.74
N ALA A 4 -10.77 37.34 27.87
CA ALA A 4 -10.50 36.97 26.47
C ALA A 4 -9.32 35.99 26.32
N CYS A 5 -8.29 36.14 27.16
CA CYS A 5 -7.09 35.30 27.14
C CYS A 5 -7.37 33.84 27.53
N THR A 6 -8.35 33.58 28.40
CA THR A 6 -8.76 32.22 28.78
C THR A 6 -9.57 31.53 27.69
N THR A 7 -10.43 32.26 26.97
CA THR A 7 -11.28 31.69 25.91
C THR A 7 -10.49 31.25 24.68
N GLU A 8 -9.48 32.02 24.24
CA GLU A 8 -8.62 31.62 23.11
C GLU A 8 -7.76 30.39 23.46
N GLN A 9 -7.29 30.32 24.71
CA GLN A 9 -6.56 29.16 25.22
C GLN A 9 -7.45 27.91 25.26
N GLU A 10 -8.70 28.05 25.75
CA GLU A 10 -9.68 26.97 25.79
C GLU A 10 -10.05 26.49 24.38
N GLU A 11 -10.25 27.39 23.42
CA GLU A 11 -10.53 27.04 22.02
C GLU A 11 -9.35 26.29 21.38
N THR A 12 -8.12 26.71 21.67
CA THR A 12 -6.91 26.03 21.19
C THR A 12 -6.79 24.61 21.77
N VAL A 13 -7.05 24.46 23.08
CA VAL A 13 -7.00 23.15 23.76
C VAL A 13 -8.10 22.23 23.22
N GLU A 14 -9.30 22.76 23.00
CA GLU A 14 -10.42 22.01 22.45
C GLU A 14 -10.11 21.53 21.02
N THR A 15 -9.54 22.40 20.19
CA THR A 15 -9.10 22.06 18.82
C THR A 15 -8.08 20.93 18.83
N LEU A 16 -7.03 21.06 19.66
CA LEU A 16 -6.01 20.03 19.82
C LEU A 16 -6.59 18.70 20.31
N ARG A 17 -7.59 18.74 21.20
CA ARG A 17 -8.28 17.51 21.67
C ARG A 17 -9.00 16.82 20.52
N VAL A 18 -9.75 17.57 19.71
CA VAL A 18 -10.49 17.02 18.56
C VAL A 18 -9.53 16.44 17.52
N GLU A 19 -8.42 17.12 17.20
CA GLU A 19 -7.41 16.60 16.29
C GLU A 19 -6.76 15.32 16.82
N TYR A 20 -6.42 15.28 18.11
CA TYR A 20 -5.87 14.09 18.75
C TYR A 20 -6.84 12.90 18.68
N GLU A 21 -8.11 13.12 18.99
CA GLU A 21 -9.15 12.09 18.92
C GLU A 21 -9.35 11.59 17.49
N ALA A 22 -9.33 12.47 16.49
CA ALA A 22 -9.42 12.10 15.08
C ALA A 22 -8.24 11.20 14.65
N VAL A 23 -7.01 11.56 15.03
CA VAL A 23 -5.82 10.75 14.73
C VAL A 23 -5.87 9.39 15.44
N GLN A 24 -6.30 9.34 16.70
CA GLN A 24 -6.47 8.08 17.43
C GLN A 24 -7.50 7.16 16.76
N ASN A 25 -8.61 7.71 16.30
CA ASN A 25 -9.64 6.96 15.59
C ASN A 25 -9.11 6.41 14.25
N GLN A 26 -8.39 7.23 13.48
CA GLN A 26 -7.77 6.79 12.22
C GLN A 26 -6.75 5.66 12.44
N LEU A 27 -5.89 5.79 13.45
CA LEU A 27 -4.90 4.76 13.79
C LEU A 27 -5.57 3.44 14.19
N LYS A 28 -6.69 3.52 14.92
CA LYS A 28 -7.47 2.33 15.31
C LYS A 28 -8.08 1.66 14.08
N GLU A 29 -8.65 2.43 13.16
CA GLU A 29 -9.20 1.89 11.91
C GLU A 29 -8.13 1.26 11.02
N ASP A 30 -6.99 1.93 10.85
CA ASP A 30 -5.86 1.41 10.10
C ASP A 30 -5.31 0.11 10.70
N ARG A 31 -5.20 0.05 12.03
CA ARG A 31 -4.80 -1.17 12.75
C ARG A 31 -5.79 -2.30 12.49
N ASN A 32 -7.09 -2.05 12.58
CA ASN A 32 -8.11 -3.07 12.31
C ASN A 32 -8.06 -3.56 10.85
N ARG A 33 -7.84 -2.65 9.89
CA ARG A 33 -7.67 -2.99 8.48
C ARG A 33 -6.45 -3.88 8.26
N LEU A 34 -5.32 -3.53 8.87
CA LEU A 34 -4.09 -4.35 8.82
C LEU A 34 -4.29 -5.73 9.45
N GLN A 35 -4.96 -5.79 10.60
CA GLN A 35 -5.26 -7.06 11.26
C GLN A 35 -6.16 -7.93 10.39
N ALA A 36 -7.21 -7.37 9.78
CA ALA A 36 -8.07 -8.10 8.85
C ALA A 36 -7.29 -8.60 7.62
N MET A 37 -6.31 -7.84 7.12
CA MET A 37 -5.43 -8.30 6.04
C MET A 37 -4.56 -9.49 6.47
N VAL A 38 -3.97 -9.44 7.68
CA VAL A 38 -3.17 -10.55 8.23
C VAL A 38 -4.04 -11.79 8.48
N GLU A 39 -5.24 -11.64 9.02
CA GLU A 39 -6.19 -12.74 9.23
C GLU A 39 -6.69 -13.32 7.89
N SER A 40 -6.87 -12.49 6.86
CA SER A 40 -7.15 -12.98 5.51
C SER A 40 -5.96 -13.70 4.86
N GLN A 41 -4.73 -13.36 5.28
CA GLN A 41 -3.50 -14.00 4.82
C GLN A 41 -3.21 -15.31 5.54
N SER A 42 -3.73 -15.54 6.77
CA SER A 42 -3.55 -16.82 7.47
C SER A 42 -4.24 -17.99 6.77
N HIS A 43 -5.13 -17.73 5.80
CA HIS A 43 -5.77 -18.73 4.95
C HIS A 43 -5.18 -18.80 3.53
N HIS A 44 -4.33 -17.84 3.14
CA HIS A 44 -3.70 -17.82 1.83
C HIS A 44 -2.21 -17.49 1.90
N SER A 45 -1.44 -18.54 1.62
CA SER A 45 -0.09 -18.53 1.06
C SER A 45 1.02 -17.96 1.94
N ASN A 46 1.69 -18.88 2.65
CA ASN A 46 3.16 -18.81 2.65
C ASN A 46 3.60 -18.56 1.20
N PRO A 47 4.53 -17.62 0.96
CA PRO A 47 5.08 -17.43 -0.36
C PRO A 47 5.45 -18.79 -0.99
N TRP A 48 5.24 -18.97 -2.28
CA TRP A 48 5.54 -20.25 -2.97
C TRP A 48 7.00 -20.72 -2.78
N TRP A 49 7.88 -19.80 -2.37
CA TRP A 49 9.29 -20.05 -2.04
C TRP A 49 9.55 -20.38 -0.55
N ASP A 50 8.53 -20.30 0.31
CA ASP A 50 8.59 -20.50 1.77
C ASP A 50 7.83 -21.76 2.23
N LEU A 51 7.69 -22.72 1.31
CA LEU A 51 7.09 -24.02 1.57
C LEU A 51 8.20 -25.08 1.67
N PRO A 52 8.16 -25.99 2.66
CA PRO A 52 9.12 -27.08 2.77
C PRO A 52 9.02 -27.97 1.53
N ILE A 53 10.16 -28.26 0.91
CA ILE A 53 10.24 -29.01 -0.35
C ILE A 53 9.95 -30.50 -0.10
N GLU A 54 10.27 -30.97 1.11
CA GLU A 54 10.18 -32.36 1.54
C GLU A 54 8.74 -32.88 1.55
N ASP A 55 7.75 -32.00 1.73
CA ASP A 55 6.32 -32.34 1.82
C ASP A 55 5.53 -31.95 0.56
N MET A 56 6.18 -31.49 -0.52
CA MET A 56 5.51 -31.12 -1.76
C MET A 56 5.11 -32.33 -2.61
N SER A 57 3.89 -32.32 -3.16
CA SER A 57 3.50 -33.25 -4.22
C SER A 57 4.31 -33.01 -5.49
N LEU A 58 4.35 -34.01 -6.38
CA LEU A 58 5.02 -33.89 -7.69
C LEU A 58 4.50 -32.70 -8.51
N ASP A 59 3.18 -32.48 -8.52
CA ASP A 59 2.55 -31.36 -9.23
C ASP A 59 2.99 -30.01 -8.65
N ASN A 60 3.08 -29.90 -7.32
CA ASN A 60 3.55 -28.71 -6.64
C ASN A 60 5.04 -28.44 -6.94
N LEU A 61 5.88 -29.48 -6.98
CA LEU A 61 7.29 -29.37 -7.37
C LEU A 61 7.45 -28.91 -8.82
N GLN A 62 6.60 -29.40 -9.73
CA GLN A 62 6.61 -28.98 -11.12
C GLN A 62 6.21 -27.50 -11.26
N HIS A 63 5.16 -27.07 -10.56
CA HIS A 63 4.75 -25.67 -10.52
C HIS A 63 5.82 -24.76 -9.91
N PHE A 64 6.48 -25.22 -8.83
CA PHE A 64 7.59 -24.54 -8.18
C PHE A 64 8.76 -24.33 -9.15
N LYS A 65 9.17 -25.38 -9.87
CA LYS A 65 10.21 -25.31 -10.90
C LYS A 65 9.85 -24.28 -11.98
N THR A 66 8.65 -24.34 -12.53
CA THR A 66 8.20 -23.39 -13.57
C THR A 66 8.19 -21.95 -13.05
N SER A 67 7.80 -21.74 -11.79
CA SER A 67 7.82 -20.41 -11.15
C SER A 67 9.25 -19.85 -11.03
N LEU A 68 10.23 -20.69 -10.68
CA LEU A 68 11.65 -20.29 -10.66
C LEU A 68 12.19 -19.97 -12.05
N GLU A 69 11.82 -20.75 -13.07
CA GLU A 69 12.23 -20.50 -14.46
C GLU A 69 11.70 -19.16 -14.97
N ASN A 70 10.44 -18.84 -14.67
CA ASN A 70 9.83 -17.55 -15.00
C ASN A 70 10.47 -16.40 -14.24
N LEU A 71 10.77 -16.57 -12.94
CA LEU A 71 11.46 -15.56 -12.15
C LEU A 71 12.85 -15.26 -12.73
N LYS A 72 13.62 -16.30 -13.08
CA LYS A 72 14.92 -16.15 -13.74
C LYS A 72 14.80 -15.35 -15.04
N PHE A 73 13.83 -15.70 -15.90
CA PHE A 73 13.59 -14.99 -17.15
C PHE A 73 13.30 -13.51 -16.92
N ASN A 74 12.42 -13.21 -15.96
CA ASN A 74 12.04 -11.86 -15.58
C ASN A 74 13.23 -11.05 -15.04
N LEU A 75 14.08 -11.64 -14.20
CA LEU A 75 15.28 -10.98 -13.70
C LEU A 75 16.27 -10.66 -14.83
N VAL A 76 16.48 -11.61 -15.75
CA VAL A 76 17.33 -11.39 -16.92
C VAL A 76 16.75 -10.28 -17.82
N ALA A 77 15.44 -10.27 -18.04
CA ALA A 77 14.76 -9.22 -18.80
C ALA A 77 14.90 -7.84 -18.12
N ALA A 78 14.71 -7.78 -16.81
CA ALA A 78 14.86 -6.55 -16.02
C ALA A 78 16.28 -5.98 -16.09
N VAL A 79 17.31 -6.83 -15.94
CA VAL A 79 18.72 -6.43 -16.10
C VAL A 79 19.00 -5.91 -17.51
N GLN A 80 18.32 -6.46 -18.52
CA GLN A 80 18.47 -6.05 -19.91
C GLN A 80 17.55 -4.88 -20.31
N GLY A 81 16.81 -4.28 -19.38
CA GLY A 81 15.90 -3.16 -19.62
C GLY A 81 14.67 -3.50 -20.47
N LYS A 82 14.29 -4.78 -20.53
CA LYS A 82 13.16 -5.29 -21.32
C LYS A 82 11.90 -5.36 -20.46
N PRO A 83 10.70 -5.07 -21.02
CA PRO A 83 9.46 -5.19 -20.28
C PRO A 83 9.25 -6.64 -19.83
N LEU A 84 8.94 -6.81 -18.54
CA LEU A 84 8.62 -8.10 -17.94
C LEU A 84 7.42 -8.71 -18.66
N THR A 85 7.52 -9.96 -19.11
CA THR A 85 6.41 -10.67 -19.74
C THR A 85 5.44 -11.13 -18.66
N SER A 86 4.61 -10.21 -18.20
CA SER A 86 3.42 -10.52 -17.43
C SER A 86 2.37 -11.09 -18.38
N SER A 87 1.86 -12.30 -18.12
CA SER A 87 0.66 -12.83 -18.77
C SER A 87 -0.58 -12.13 -18.21
N VAL A 88 -0.67 -10.81 -18.41
CA VAL A 88 -1.88 -10.03 -18.16
C VAL A 88 -2.19 -9.32 -19.47
N PRO A 89 -3.37 -9.53 -20.07
CA PRO A 89 -3.73 -8.85 -21.30
C PRO A 89 -3.69 -7.33 -21.07
N PRO A 90 -3.13 -6.54 -22.01
CA PRO A 90 -3.09 -5.10 -21.86
C PRO A 90 -4.52 -4.56 -21.80
N MET A 91 -4.89 -3.92 -20.69
CA MET A 91 -6.12 -3.16 -20.62
C MET A 91 -6.06 -2.01 -21.65
N PRO A 92 -7.15 -1.74 -22.38
CA PRO A 92 -7.19 -0.65 -23.33
C PRO A 92 -7.04 0.69 -22.61
N SER A 93 -6.12 1.51 -23.13
CA SER A 93 -5.64 2.78 -22.59
C SER A 93 -6.65 3.95 -22.62
N SER A 94 -7.96 3.67 -22.53
CA SER A 94 -9.04 4.65 -22.76
C SER A 94 -9.71 5.22 -21.49
N MET A 95 -9.25 4.88 -20.29
CA MET A 95 -9.81 5.45 -19.04
C MET A 95 -8.69 6.08 -18.19
N VAL A 96 -7.94 7.01 -18.78
CA VAL A 96 -7.22 8.00 -17.97
C VAL A 96 -8.26 9.02 -17.53
N CYS A 97 -8.77 8.88 -16.30
CA CYS A 97 -9.55 9.93 -15.65
C CYS A 97 -8.70 11.22 -15.64
N PRO A 98 -9.21 12.37 -16.15
CA PRO A 98 -8.51 13.63 -15.99
C PRO A 98 -8.49 14.02 -14.51
N MET A 99 -7.32 13.98 -13.90
CA MET A 99 -7.09 14.60 -12.59
C MET A 99 -7.31 16.12 -12.72
N PRO A 100 -8.09 16.77 -11.83
CA PRO A 100 -8.12 18.22 -11.78
C PRO A 100 -6.79 18.68 -11.17
N TYR A 101 -5.88 19.16 -12.01
CA TYR A 101 -4.71 19.88 -11.53
C TYR A 101 -5.17 21.15 -10.85
N THR A 102 -5.07 21.20 -9.52
CA THR A 102 -5.10 22.48 -8.81
C THR A 102 -3.75 23.15 -9.02
N THR A 103 -3.73 24.21 -9.84
CA THR A 103 -2.57 25.07 -10.00
C THR A 103 -2.37 25.82 -8.69
N VAL A 104 -1.37 25.43 -7.91
CA VAL A 104 -0.86 26.27 -6.83
C VAL A 104 -0.01 27.37 -7.46
N PRO A 105 -0.34 28.67 -7.29
CA PRO A 105 0.49 29.75 -7.81
C PRO A 105 1.82 29.83 -7.04
N PRO A 106 2.91 30.23 -7.70
CA PRO A 106 4.23 30.31 -7.08
C PRO A 106 4.21 31.39 -5.98
N GLN A 107 4.41 30.98 -4.72
CA GLN A 107 4.72 31.93 -3.65
C GLN A 107 6.05 32.61 -4.00
N GLN A 108 6.00 33.92 -4.22
CA GLN A 108 7.18 34.76 -4.23
C GLN A 108 7.56 35.03 -2.77
N TRP A 109 8.78 34.65 -2.39
CA TRP A 109 9.32 34.92 -1.07
C TRP A 109 9.94 36.32 -1.11
N CYS A 110 9.50 37.20 -0.22
CA CYS A 110 10.17 38.47 0.10
C CYS A 110 11.37 38.24 1.02
#